data_AF-A0A060HC15-F1
#
_entry.id   AF-A0A060HC15-F1
#
_cell.length_a   1.000
_cell.length_b   1.000
_cell.length_c   1.000
_cell.angle_alpha   90.00
_cell.angle_beta   90.00
_cell.angle_gamma   90.00
#
_symmetry.space_group_name_H-M   'P 1'
#
loop_
_entity.id
_entity.type
_entity.pdbx_description
1 polymer ?
#
loop_
_entity_poly.entity_id
_entity_poly.type
_entity_poly.pdbx_seq_one_letter_code
_entity_poly.pdbx_strand_id
1 'polypeptide(L)'
;MMPDVIQDNAYRYFATTVALVTTDGKWGQNVMAAEWAMQVSYEPMLLAIFVHDSPTLWNIKEAGAFGVNIAADDQAELVNIAGGYSGTEIAKLAIPGTFQTYAGKSVPLIKGCALACECRVVSVQEMGDHVMVVGEAVSATFDEKKSPLIYTRGNYRKIGSKLASGRKTVRLSPKAFAEFKRMSGGQFVLKAAAAVVRDDGKKKKKKTLFVRIGNSWMLPAAVPERGTDYKKALSVHLASMGVQAEIGEILGIERVMLKSAGKQALRANFVVFSCTARAKEGEEKEEEEGWFLRPPRNLLLKSLLLFQQT
;
A
#
# COMPACT_ATOMS: atom_id res chain seq x y z
N MET A 1 -10.30 -27.60 18.86
CA MET A 1 -11.64 -27.67 18.24
C MET A 1 -12.02 -26.26 17.80
N MET A 2 -12.43 -26.05 16.55
CA MET A 2 -12.91 -24.72 16.14
C MET A 2 -14.19 -24.38 16.91
N PRO A 3 -14.35 -23.15 17.43
CA PRO A 3 -15.60 -22.73 18.05
C PRO A 3 -16.79 -22.91 17.10
N ASP A 4 -17.94 -23.34 17.62
CA ASP A 4 -19.19 -23.57 16.85
C ASP A 4 -19.70 -22.32 16.10
N VAL A 5 -19.16 -21.14 16.41
CA VAL A 5 -19.48 -19.87 15.75
C VAL A 5 -18.73 -19.66 14.42
N ILE A 6 -17.72 -20.48 14.11
CA ILE A 6 -16.97 -20.39 12.85
C ILE A 6 -17.68 -21.22 11.78
N GLN A 7 -18.15 -20.55 10.73
CA GLN A 7 -18.74 -21.23 9.58
C GLN A 7 -17.71 -22.12 8.89
N ASP A 8 -18.12 -23.34 8.52
CA ASP A 8 -17.27 -24.27 7.80
C ASP A 8 -16.70 -23.61 6.52
N ASN A 9 -15.44 -23.93 6.21
CA ASN A 9 -14.70 -23.37 5.09
C ASN A 9 -14.48 -21.83 5.11
N ALA A 10 -14.71 -21.13 6.22
CA ALA A 10 -14.42 -19.69 6.33
C ALA A 10 -12.96 -19.34 5.95
N TYR A 11 -12.01 -20.22 6.25
CA TYR A 11 -10.60 -20.09 5.86
C TYR A 11 -10.39 -20.02 4.34
N ARG A 12 -11.34 -20.47 3.51
CA ARG A 12 -11.21 -20.44 2.05
C ARG A 12 -11.47 -19.06 1.44
N TYR A 13 -11.94 -18.09 2.23
CA TYR A 13 -12.23 -16.73 1.75
C TYR A 13 -11.01 -15.79 1.73
N PHE A 14 -9.85 -16.26 2.21
CA PHE A 14 -8.61 -15.58 1.93
C PHE A 14 -8.27 -15.69 0.42
N ALA A 15 -7.74 -14.60 -0.13
CA ALA A 15 -7.15 -14.58 -1.45
C ALA A 15 -5.65 -14.34 -1.28
N THR A 16 -4.87 -15.33 -1.67
CA THR A 16 -3.45 -15.45 -1.38
C THR A 16 -2.68 -15.65 -2.68
N THR A 17 -1.42 -15.24 -2.69
CA THR A 17 -0.47 -15.76 -3.68
C THR A 17 0.02 -17.14 -3.24
N VAL A 18 0.47 -17.98 -4.17
CA VAL A 18 1.09 -19.26 -3.82
C VAL A 18 2.61 -19.18 -3.98
N ALA A 19 3.35 -19.54 -2.93
CA ALA A 19 4.80 -19.67 -2.98
C ALA A 19 5.21 -21.11 -3.27
N LEU A 20 6.25 -21.29 -4.09
CA LEU A 20 7.04 -22.50 -4.21
C LEU A 20 8.26 -22.33 -3.28
N VAL A 21 8.21 -22.94 -2.11
CA VAL A 21 9.27 -22.89 -1.10
C VAL A 21 10.34 -23.91 -1.44
N THR A 22 11.56 -23.46 -1.70
CA THR A 22 12.69 -24.32 -2.03
C THR A 22 13.64 -24.47 -0.86
N THR A 23 14.20 -25.67 -0.71
CA THR A 23 15.15 -25.99 0.36
C THR A 23 16.23 -26.92 -0.17
N ASP A 24 17.38 -26.92 0.49
CA ASP A 24 18.48 -27.86 0.29
C ASP A 24 18.98 -28.29 1.68
N GLY A 25 19.39 -29.55 1.81
CA GLY A 25 19.79 -30.13 3.09
C GLY A 25 19.82 -31.65 3.09
N LYS A 26 19.98 -32.25 4.28
CA LYS A 26 20.18 -33.70 4.42
C LYS A 26 18.97 -34.54 3.99
N TRP A 27 17.79 -33.94 3.90
CA TRP A 27 16.59 -34.58 3.35
C TRP A 27 16.44 -34.37 1.84
N GLY A 28 17.49 -33.91 1.17
CA GLY A 28 17.54 -33.64 -0.26
C GLY A 28 16.99 -32.27 -0.62
N GLN A 29 17.23 -31.88 -1.88
CA GLN A 29 16.61 -30.70 -2.45
C GLN A 29 15.11 -30.91 -2.61
N ASN A 30 14.32 -29.93 -2.18
CA ASN A 30 12.87 -30.02 -2.19
C ASN A 30 12.22 -28.71 -2.64
N VAL A 31 11.02 -28.81 -3.21
CA VAL A 31 10.11 -27.70 -3.51
C VAL A 31 8.72 -28.00 -2.97
N MET A 32 8.15 -27.11 -2.17
CA MET A 32 6.82 -27.29 -1.56
C MET A 32 5.93 -26.11 -1.91
N ALA A 33 4.68 -26.35 -2.28
CA ALA A 33 3.71 -25.27 -2.37
C ALA A 33 3.31 -24.80 -0.98
N ALA A 34 3.37 -23.50 -0.73
CA ALA A 34 2.89 -22.85 0.47
C ALA A 34 1.94 -21.70 0.05
N GLU A 35 0.65 -21.88 0.30
CA GLU A 35 -0.33 -20.81 0.14
C GLU A 35 -0.06 -19.66 1.13
N TRP A 36 0.39 -20.00 2.33
CA TRP A 36 0.61 -19.03 3.40
C TRP A 36 2.05 -18.52 3.36
N ALA A 37 2.28 -17.55 2.49
CA ALA A 37 3.54 -16.82 2.37
C ALA A 37 3.27 -15.33 2.13
N MET A 38 4.00 -14.44 2.82
CA MET A 38 3.85 -12.99 2.64
C MET A 38 5.07 -12.19 3.09
N GLN A 39 5.22 -10.96 2.59
CA GLN A 39 6.16 -9.99 3.12
C GLN A 39 5.63 -9.42 4.45
N VAL A 40 6.49 -9.39 5.48
CA VAL A 40 6.15 -8.92 6.83
C VAL A 40 6.99 -7.71 7.29
N SER A 41 8.02 -7.32 6.55
CA SER A 41 8.80 -6.10 6.80
C SER A 41 9.38 -5.51 5.51
N TYR A 42 9.56 -4.18 5.51
CA TYR A 42 10.19 -3.44 4.42
C TYR A 42 11.72 -3.32 4.59
N GLU A 43 12.19 -2.96 5.79
CA GLU A 43 13.61 -2.70 6.07
C GLU A 43 14.01 -3.33 7.43
N PRO A 44 14.68 -4.50 7.42
CA PRO A 44 15.03 -5.32 6.26
C PRO A 44 13.78 -5.96 5.61
N MET A 45 13.92 -6.44 4.36
CA MET A 45 12.85 -7.17 3.67
C MET A 45 12.69 -8.55 4.29
N LEU A 46 11.67 -8.72 5.13
CA LEU A 46 11.36 -10.00 5.78
C LEU A 46 10.18 -10.68 5.09
N LEU A 47 10.30 -11.98 4.86
CA LEU A 47 9.25 -12.86 4.35
C LEU A 47 8.89 -13.88 5.43
N ALA A 48 7.60 -14.13 5.62
CA ALA A 48 7.11 -15.22 6.46
C ALA A 48 6.48 -16.31 5.60
N ILE A 49 6.80 -17.57 5.92
CA ILE A 49 6.11 -18.75 5.42
C ILE A 49 5.55 -19.55 6.60
N PHE A 50 4.41 -20.20 6.40
CA PHE A 50 3.79 -21.07 7.40
C PHE A 50 3.78 -22.48 6.84
N VAL A 51 4.47 -23.39 7.52
CA VAL A 51 4.72 -24.75 7.04
C VAL A 51 4.40 -25.76 8.14
N HIS A 52 3.86 -26.91 7.76
CA HIS A 52 3.70 -28.04 8.68
C HIS A 52 5.05 -28.73 8.94
N ASP A 53 5.07 -29.61 9.94
CA ASP A 53 6.19 -30.50 10.21
C ASP A 53 6.46 -31.42 9.00
N SER A 54 7.59 -31.19 8.33
CA SER A 54 7.87 -31.74 7.00
C SER A 54 9.36 -31.67 6.68
N PRO A 55 9.86 -32.42 5.68
CA PRO A 55 11.24 -32.31 5.20
C PRO A 55 11.66 -30.88 4.83
N THR A 56 10.71 -30.08 4.32
CA THR A 56 10.92 -28.65 4.08
C THR A 56 11.29 -27.94 5.37
N LEU A 57 10.47 -28.03 6.42
CA LEU A 57 10.75 -27.38 7.70
C LEU A 57 12.07 -27.87 8.32
N TRP A 58 12.35 -29.17 8.21
CA TRP A 58 13.56 -29.76 8.77
C TRP A 58 14.83 -29.25 8.08
N ASN A 59 14.84 -29.22 6.74
CA ASN A 59 15.92 -28.60 5.96
C ASN A 59 16.11 -27.13 6.37
N ILE A 60 15.01 -26.37 6.53
CA ILE A 60 15.07 -24.94 6.90
C ILE A 60 15.68 -24.73 8.28
N LYS A 61 15.27 -25.52 9.27
CA LYS A 61 15.80 -25.45 10.64
C LYS A 61 17.29 -25.76 10.70
N GLU A 62 17.76 -26.70 9.89
CA GLU A 62 19.17 -27.12 9.86
C GLU A 62 20.06 -26.18 9.03
N ALA A 63 19.64 -25.87 7.80
CA ALA A 63 20.43 -25.07 6.87
C ALA A 63 20.38 -23.56 7.17
N GLY A 64 19.34 -23.10 7.88
CA GLY A 64 19.11 -21.68 8.13
C GLY A 64 18.84 -20.86 6.87
N ALA A 65 18.47 -21.50 5.76
CA ALA A 65 18.20 -20.87 4.48
C ALA A 65 17.02 -21.53 3.74
N PHE A 66 16.30 -20.73 2.95
CA PHE A 66 15.19 -21.19 2.11
C PHE A 66 14.90 -20.21 0.98
N GLY A 67 14.27 -20.70 -0.09
CA GLY A 67 13.81 -19.88 -1.20
C GLY A 67 12.31 -19.66 -1.11
N VAL A 68 11.86 -18.45 -1.40
CA VAL A 68 10.44 -18.09 -1.56
C VAL A 68 10.22 -17.65 -2.99
N ASN A 69 9.54 -18.48 -3.78
CA ASN A 69 9.27 -18.20 -5.19
C ASN A 69 7.78 -18.01 -5.40
N ILE A 70 7.29 -16.78 -5.59
CA ILE A 70 5.88 -16.51 -5.86
C ILE A 70 5.53 -17.00 -7.26
N ALA A 71 4.71 -18.06 -7.34
CA ALA A 71 4.32 -18.68 -8.60
C ALA A 71 3.63 -17.67 -9.53
N ALA A 72 3.95 -17.73 -10.81
CA ALA A 72 3.24 -16.99 -11.83
C ALA A 72 1.93 -17.69 -12.23
N ASP A 73 1.00 -16.94 -12.82
CA ASP A 73 -0.34 -17.40 -13.19
C ASP A 73 -0.36 -18.53 -14.24
N ASP A 74 0.77 -18.80 -14.89
CA ASP A 74 1.02 -19.92 -15.80
C ASP A 74 1.73 -21.13 -15.16
N GLN A 75 1.95 -21.12 -13.83
CA GLN A 75 2.65 -22.18 -13.10
C GLN A 75 1.71 -23.05 -12.22
N ALA A 76 0.40 -23.06 -12.49
CA ALA A 76 -0.57 -23.82 -11.71
C ALA A 76 -0.25 -25.33 -11.61
N GLU A 77 0.24 -25.94 -12.69
CA GLU A 77 0.65 -27.35 -12.69
C GLU A 77 1.86 -27.61 -11.79
N LEU A 78 2.84 -26.70 -11.78
CA LEU A 78 4.01 -26.80 -10.90
C LEU A 78 3.59 -26.69 -9.42
N VAL A 79 2.63 -25.81 -9.13
CA VAL A 79 2.06 -25.70 -7.78
C VAL A 79 1.35 -26.98 -7.37
N ASN A 80 0.56 -27.60 -8.27
CA ASN A 80 -0.08 -28.90 -8.00
C ASN A 80 0.94 -29.99 -7.67
N ILE A 81 2.04 -30.07 -8.42
CA ILE A 81 3.10 -31.06 -8.15
C ILE A 81 3.78 -30.76 -6.80
N ALA A 82 4.10 -29.48 -6.55
CA ALA A 82 4.80 -29.08 -5.34
C ALA A 82 3.97 -29.27 -4.05
N GLY A 83 2.65 -29.12 -4.13
CA GLY A 83 1.71 -29.28 -3.01
C GLY A 83 1.07 -30.66 -2.89
N GLY A 84 1.01 -31.44 -3.98
CA GLY A 84 0.35 -32.76 -4.01
C GLY A 84 1.22 -33.92 -3.55
N TYR A 85 2.54 -33.73 -3.45
CA TYR A 85 3.49 -34.77 -3.04
C TYR A 85 4.48 -34.23 -1.99
N SER A 86 4.78 -35.04 -0.99
CA SER A 86 5.85 -34.80 -0.02
C SER A 86 7.23 -35.05 -0.65
N GLY A 87 8.24 -34.37 -0.11
CA GLY A 87 9.65 -34.63 -0.45
C GLY A 87 10.13 -36.02 -0.04
N THR A 88 9.40 -36.71 0.85
CA THR A 88 9.65 -38.12 1.19
C THR A 88 9.08 -39.11 0.17
N GLU A 89 8.12 -38.68 -0.66
CA GLU A 89 7.45 -39.56 -1.62
C GLU A 89 8.16 -39.54 -2.97
N ILE A 90 8.46 -38.34 -3.48
CA ILE A 90 9.12 -38.16 -4.77
C ILE A 90 10.13 -37.02 -4.74
N ALA A 91 11.21 -37.16 -5.53
CA ALA A 91 12.16 -36.10 -5.80
C ALA A 91 11.57 -35.10 -6.82
N LYS A 92 10.70 -34.20 -6.35
CA LYS A 92 9.92 -33.28 -7.20
C LYS A 92 10.76 -32.48 -8.21
N LEU A 93 11.92 -31.99 -7.79
CA LEU A 93 12.82 -31.20 -8.65
C LEU A 93 13.50 -32.04 -9.74
N ALA A 94 13.52 -33.37 -9.62
CA ALA A 94 14.11 -34.28 -10.59
C ALA A 94 13.12 -34.76 -11.65
N ILE A 95 11.82 -34.42 -11.54
CA ILE A 95 10.81 -34.85 -12.51
C ILE A 95 11.04 -34.14 -13.85
N PRO A 96 11.31 -34.87 -14.95
CA PRO A 96 11.60 -34.25 -16.24
C PRO A 96 10.47 -33.33 -16.72
N GLY A 97 10.82 -32.16 -17.25
CA GLY A 97 9.87 -31.21 -17.83
C GLY A 97 9.05 -30.38 -16.83
N THR A 98 9.31 -30.49 -15.52
CA THR A 98 8.53 -29.77 -14.50
C THR A 98 9.23 -28.48 -14.03
N PHE A 99 10.16 -28.58 -13.07
CA PHE A 99 10.84 -27.44 -12.49
C PHE A 99 12.14 -27.15 -13.22
N GLN A 100 12.29 -25.90 -13.66
CA GLN A 100 13.59 -25.37 -14.04
C GLN A 100 14.13 -24.53 -12.89
N THR A 101 15.29 -24.90 -12.37
CA THR A 101 15.95 -24.18 -11.29
C THR A 101 17.10 -23.31 -11.80
N TYR A 102 17.48 -22.33 -11.00
CA TYR A 102 18.78 -21.68 -11.07
C TYR A 102 19.41 -21.65 -9.68
N ALA A 103 20.74 -21.56 -9.62
CA ALA A 103 21.46 -21.57 -8.36
C ALA A 103 21.22 -20.27 -7.59
N GLY A 104 20.71 -20.39 -6.35
CA GLY A 104 20.92 -19.39 -5.31
C GLY A 104 22.26 -19.63 -4.61
N LYS A 105 22.51 -18.90 -3.52
CA LYS A 105 23.73 -19.01 -2.71
C LYS A 105 23.77 -20.30 -1.87
N SER A 106 22.64 -20.68 -1.31
CA SER A 106 22.44 -21.78 -0.37
C SER A 106 21.34 -22.74 -0.81
N VAL A 107 20.36 -22.27 -1.59
CA VAL A 107 19.23 -23.08 -2.05
C VAL A 107 18.90 -22.79 -3.52
N PRO A 108 18.35 -23.76 -4.29
CA PRO A 108 17.91 -23.51 -5.65
C PRO A 108 16.69 -22.57 -5.67
N LEU A 109 16.53 -21.78 -6.72
CA LEU A 109 15.36 -20.95 -6.97
C LEU A 109 14.64 -21.39 -8.25
N ILE A 110 13.33 -21.12 -8.34
CA ILE A 110 12.48 -21.58 -9.46
C ILE A 110 12.43 -20.50 -10.55
N LYS A 111 12.70 -20.89 -11.81
CA LYS A 111 12.56 -19.99 -12.97
C LYS A 111 11.10 -19.73 -13.30
N GLY A 112 10.82 -18.57 -13.90
CA GLY A 112 9.50 -18.20 -14.40
C GLY A 112 8.49 -17.74 -13.36
N CYS A 113 8.90 -17.67 -12.08
CA CYS A 113 8.09 -17.10 -11.00
C CYS A 113 8.00 -15.57 -11.12
N ALA A 114 6.93 -14.99 -10.57
CA ALA A 114 6.74 -13.54 -10.55
C ALA A 114 7.74 -12.83 -9.62
N LEU A 115 8.12 -13.49 -8.53
CA LEU A 115 9.14 -13.05 -7.57
C LEU A 115 9.89 -14.29 -7.07
N ALA A 116 11.20 -14.21 -6.94
CA ALA A 116 12.04 -15.24 -6.33
C ALA A 116 13.01 -14.59 -5.35
N CYS A 117 12.95 -15.02 -4.10
CA CYS A 117 13.79 -14.51 -3.02
C CYS A 117 14.54 -15.65 -2.36
N GLU A 118 15.84 -15.47 -2.15
CA GLU A 118 16.60 -16.32 -1.24
C GLU A 118 16.62 -15.69 0.15
N CYS A 119 16.31 -16.48 1.17
CA CYS A 119 16.14 -16.01 2.52
C CYS A 119 17.10 -16.70 3.48
N ARG A 120 17.65 -15.92 4.41
CA ARG A 120 18.29 -16.43 5.63
C ARG A 120 17.27 -16.43 6.75
N VAL A 121 17.13 -17.53 7.48
CA VAL A 121 16.21 -17.64 8.62
C VAL A 121 16.60 -16.64 9.71
N VAL A 122 15.60 -15.90 10.22
CA VAL A 122 15.76 -14.97 11.35
C VAL A 122 14.91 -15.37 12.56
N SER A 123 13.81 -16.12 12.36
CA SER A 123 12.97 -16.61 13.45
C SER A 123 12.17 -17.84 13.02
N VAL A 124 11.95 -18.76 13.97
CA VAL A 124 11.10 -19.95 13.81
C VAL A 124 10.19 -20.03 15.04
N GLN A 125 8.88 -20.04 14.84
CA GLN A 125 7.90 -20.01 15.94
C GLN A 125 6.73 -20.95 15.66
N GLU A 126 6.31 -21.71 16.66
CA GLU A 126 5.08 -22.51 16.58
C GLU A 126 3.86 -21.60 16.56
N MET A 127 2.92 -21.87 15.64
CA MET A 127 1.72 -21.09 15.40
C MET A 127 0.54 -22.05 15.19
N GLY A 128 0.04 -22.63 16.28
CA GLY A 128 -1.00 -23.64 16.22
C GLY A 128 -0.48 -24.94 15.61
N ASP A 129 -1.09 -25.39 14.51
CA ASP A 129 -0.73 -26.60 13.77
C ASP A 129 0.36 -26.38 12.69
N HIS A 130 0.81 -25.14 12.54
CA HIS A 130 1.90 -24.76 11.64
C HIS A 130 3.08 -24.16 12.39
N VAL A 131 4.22 -24.11 11.71
CA VAL A 131 5.40 -23.36 12.15
C VAL A 131 5.59 -22.17 11.24
N MET A 132 5.61 -20.97 11.82
CA MET A 132 5.99 -19.75 11.13
C MET A 132 7.51 -19.66 11.07
N VAL A 133 8.05 -19.61 9.85
CA VAL A 133 9.45 -19.27 9.60
C VAL A 133 9.49 -17.87 9.01
N VAL A 134 10.25 -16.99 9.64
CA VAL A 134 10.59 -15.67 9.11
C VAL A 134 12.01 -15.70 8.60
N GLY A 135 12.20 -15.22 7.37
CA GLY A 135 13.50 -15.08 6.73
C GLY A 135 13.73 -13.65 6.23
N GLU A 136 14.98 -13.21 6.31
CA GLU A 136 15.47 -11.98 5.67
C GLU A 136 15.90 -12.31 4.24
N ALA A 137 15.32 -11.60 3.25
CA ALA A 137 15.69 -11.76 1.86
C ALA A 137 17.13 -11.24 1.64
N VAL A 138 18.05 -12.15 1.32
CA VAL A 138 19.45 -11.84 0.97
C VAL A 138 19.64 -11.64 -0.53
N SER A 139 18.69 -12.10 -1.33
CA SER A 139 18.55 -11.78 -2.75
C SER A 139 17.06 -11.78 -3.15
N ALA A 140 16.70 -10.96 -4.13
CA ALA A 140 15.35 -10.91 -4.68
C ALA A 140 15.38 -10.56 -6.17
N THR A 141 14.68 -11.33 -7.00
CA THR A 141 14.51 -11.09 -8.43
C THR A 141 13.04 -11.17 -8.80
N PHE A 142 12.57 -10.33 -9.72
CA PHE A 142 11.17 -10.31 -10.16
C PHE A 142 11.09 -10.17 -11.68
N ASP A 143 9.94 -10.58 -12.26
CA ASP A 143 9.63 -10.40 -13.68
C ASP A 143 8.36 -9.56 -13.82
N GLU A 144 8.49 -8.32 -14.31
CA GLU A 144 7.35 -7.41 -14.52
C GLU A 144 6.32 -7.93 -15.52
N LYS A 145 6.68 -8.90 -16.36
CA LYS A 145 5.78 -9.52 -17.34
C LYS A 145 4.96 -10.66 -16.76
N LYS A 146 5.30 -11.14 -15.57
CA LYS A 146 4.61 -12.26 -14.91
C LYS A 146 3.63 -11.74 -13.87
N SER A 147 2.38 -12.19 -13.96
CA SER A 147 1.39 -11.95 -12.91
C SER A 147 1.45 -13.08 -11.88
N PRO A 148 1.39 -12.80 -10.57
CA PRO A 148 1.25 -13.83 -9.55
C PRO A 148 0.00 -14.70 -9.74
N LEU A 149 0.14 -16.00 -9.46
CA LEU A 149 -0.98 -16.94 -9.31
C LEU A 149 -1.71 -16.63 -8.00
N ILE A 150 -3.03 -16.48 -8.09
CA ILE A 150 -3.89 -16.27 -6.92
C ILE A 150 -4.60 -17.58 -6.59
N TYR A 151 -4.65 -17.94 -5.31
CA TYR A 151 -5.48 -19.02 -4.80
C TYR A 151 -6.56 -18.44 -3.89
N THR A 152 -7.80 -18.86 -4.11
CA THR A 152 -8.92 -18.50 -3.26
C THR A 152 -10.07 -19.47 -3.49
N ARG A 153 -10.80 -19.81 -2.42
CA ARG A 153 -11.97 -20.69 -2.51
C ARG A 153 -11.68 -22.04 -3.16
N GLY A 154 -10.49 -22.60 -2.93
CA GLY A 154 -10.08 -23.89 -3.50
C GLY A 154 -9.72 -23.85 -4.99
N ASN A 155 -9.51 -22.67 -5.57
CA ASN A 155 -9.33 -22.50 -7.01
C ASN A 155 -8.17 -21.55 -7.33
N TYR A 156 -7.44 -21.85 -8.40
CA TYR A 156 -6.49 -20.93 -9.00
C TYR A 156 -7.20 -19.83 -9.80
N ARG A 157 -6.68 -18.61 -9.71
CA ARG A 157 -7.20 -17.41 -10.35
C ARG A 157 -6.05 -16.58 -10.91
N LYS A 158 -6.34 -15.86 -11.99
CA LYS A 158 -5.51 -14.76 -12.47
C LYS A 158 -5.90 -13.47 -11.77
N ILE A 159 -4.95 -12.53 -11.63
CA ILE A 159 -5.28 -11.16 -11.20
C ILE A 159 -6.15 -10.52 -12.28
N GLY A 160 -7.30 -9.98 -11.87
CA GLY A 160 -8.21 -9.28 -12.77
C GLY A 160 -7.67 -7.92 -13.23
N SER A 161 -8.48 -7.20 -14.01
CA SER A 161 -8.13 -5.85 -14.43
C SER A 161 -7.97 -4.92 -13.22
N LYS A 162 -7.09 -3.92 -13.37
CA LYS A 162 -6.89 -2.89 -12.35
C LYS A 162 -8.20 -2.17 -12.09
N LEU A 163 -8.71 -2.28 -10.86
CA LEU A 163 -9.80 -1.44 -10.41
C LEU A 163 -9.33 0.01 -10.28
N ALA A 164 -10.14 0.95 -10.75
CA ALA A 164 -9.86 2.36 -10.58
C ALA A 164 -9.83 2.67 -9.08
N SER A 165 -8.65 2.98 -8.54
CA SER A 165 -8.47 3.21 -7.10
C SER A 165 -9.24 4.43 -6.55
N GLY A 166 -9.91 5.19 -7.41
CA GLY A 166 -10.43 6.53 -7.13
C GLY A 166 -9.33 7.56 -6.85
N ARG A 167 -8.07 7.15 -6.61
CA ARG A 167 -6.98 8.06 -6.31
C ARG A 167 -6.46 8.76 -7.55
N LYS A 168 -6.61 10.07 -7.59
CA LYS A 168 -6.00 10.91 -8.63
C LYS A 168 -4.51 11.06 -8.34
N THR A 169 -3.68 10.91 -9.37
CA THR A 169 -2.25 11.21 -9.24
C THR A 169 -2.02 12.67 -9.58
N VAL A 170 -1.41 13.41 -8.65
CA VAL A 170 -1.03 14.80 -8.85
C VAL A 170 0.49 14.88 -8.87
N ARG A 171 1.05 15.33 -9.99
CA ARG A 171 2.48 15.59 -10.13
C ARG A 171 2.79 16.96 -9.54
N LEU A 172 3.74 17.00 -8.62
CA LEU A 172 4.13 18.20 -7.89
C LEU A 172 5.57 18.60 -8.24
N SER A 173 5.84 19.90 -8.19
CA SER A 173 7.22 20.40 -8.16
C SER A 173 7.95 19.86 -6.92
N PRO A 174 9.29 19.72 -6.95
CA PRO A 174 10.05 19.26 -5.79
C PRO A 174 9.78 20.08 -4.52
N LYS A 175 9.64 21.41 -4.65
CA LYS A 175 9.33 22.33 -3.54
C LYS A 175 7.95 22.07 -2.94
N ALA A 176 6.91 21.93 -3.76
CA ALA A 176 5.56 21.61 -3.29
C ALA A 176 5.52 20.22 -2.64
N PHE A 177 6.21 19.23 -3.23
CA PHE A 177 6.28 17.88 -2.68
C PHE A 177 6.96 17.84 -1.30
N ALA A 178 8.06 18.57 -1.13
CA ALA A 178 8.76 18.68 0.16
C ALA A 178 7.85 19.25 1.26
N GLU A 179 7.00 20.22 0.91
CA GLU A 179 6.05 20.83 1.85
C GLU A 179 4.98 19.82 2.30
N PHE A 180 4.39 19.03 1.40
CA PHE A 180 3.45 17.97 1.81
C PHE A 180 4.12 16.88 2.65
N LYS A 181 5.39 16.56 2.38
CA LYS A 181 6.15 15.61 3.21
C LYS A 181 6.43 16.16 4.61
N ARG A 182 6.68 17.47 4.73
CA ARG A 182 6.79 18.17 6.01
C ARG A 182 5.47 18.14 6.77
N MET A 183 4.36 18.45 6.08
CA MET A 183 3.01 18.37 6.64
C MET A 183 2.65 16.97 7.14
N SER A 184 3.15 15.89 6.50
CA SER A 184 2.85 14.53 6.96
C SER A 184 3.63 14.10 8.19
N GLY A 185 4.56 14.92 8.71
CA GLY A 185 5.41 14.57 9.84
C GLY A 185 6.25 13.31 9.59
N GLY A 186 6.61 13.04 8.34
CA GLY A 186 7.33 11.82 7.94
C GLY A 186 6.44 10.57 7.82
N GLN A 187 5.13 10.67 8.08
CA GLN A 187 4.22 9.54 7.87
C GLN A 187 4.04 9.23 6.38
N PHE A 188 3.80 7.95 6.10
CA PHE A 188 3.53 7.45 4.74
C PHE A 188 2.23 8.03 4.13
N VAL A 189 1.28 8.43 4.99
CA VAL A 189 0.00 9.00 4.57
C VAL A 189 -0.22 10.33 5.26
N LEU A 190 -0.30 11.41 4.48
CA LEU A 190 -0.82 12.70 4.95
C LEU A 190 -2.33 12.59 5.16
N LYS A 191 -2.82 12.94 6.34
CA LYS A 191 -4.25 13.07 6.63
C LYS A 191 -4.53 14.53 7.00
N ALA A 192 -5.35 15.19 6.21
CA ALA A 192 -5.62 16.62 6.40
C ALA A 192 -7.10 16.91 6.30
N ALA A 193 -7.52 17.97 6.98
CA ALA A 193 -8.81 18.60 6.81
C ALA A 193 -8.60 19.82 5.90
N ALA A 194 -9.32 19.91 4.79
CA ALA A 194 -9.27 21.04 3.87
C ALA A 194 -10.55 21.87 4.00
N ALA A 195 -10.44 23.20 3.90
CA ALA A 195 -11.56 24.11 4.01
C ALA A 195 -11.84 24.79 2.68
N VAL A 196 -13.05 24.63 2.17
CA VAL A 196 -13.60 25.49 1.12
C VAL A 196 -14.20 26.71 1.80
N VAL A 197 -13.38 27.73 2.04
CA VAL A 197 -13.83 28.98 2.68
C VAL A 197 -14.39 29.91 1.61
N ARG A 198 -15.70 30.15 1.65
CA ARG A 198 -16.40 31.10 0.78
C ARG A 198 -16.73 32.38 1.53
N ASP A 199 -16.69 33.49 0.80
CA ASP A 199 -17.10 34.80 1.30
C ASP A 199 -18.58 34.79 1.70
N ASP A 200 -18.88 35.29 2.90
CA ASP A 200 -20.25 35.38 3.44
C ASP A 200 -21.01 36.63 2.95
N GLY A 201 -20.34 37.54 2.25
CA GLY A 201 -20.90 38.79 1.75
C GLY A 201 -22.12 38.62 0.83
N LYS A 202 -23.04 39.60 0.88
CA LYS A 202 -24.29 39.67 0.06
C LYS A 202 -24.06 39.92 -1.45
N LYS A 203 -22.83 39.83 -1.96
CA LYS A 203 -22.49 40.14 -3.36
C LYS A 203 -22.97 39.01 -4.29
N LYS A 204 -23.34 39.35 -5.54
CA LYS A 204 -23.79 38.37 -6.57
C LYS A 204 -22.75 37.27 -6.89
N LYS A 205 -21.47 37.47 -6.55
CA LYS A 205 -20.38 36.50 -6.73
C LYS A 205 -19.56 36.41 -5.45
N LYS A 206 -19.40 35.19 -4.92
CA LYS A 206 -18.64 34.91 -3.69
C LYS A 206 -17.19 34.56 -4.03
N LYS A 207 -16.24 35.17 -3.33
CA LYS A 207 -14.82 34.82 -3.42
C LYS A 207 -14.54 33.53 -2.64
N THR A 208 -13.49 32.80 -3.00
CA THR A 208 -12.97 31.64 -2.26
C THR A 208 -11.55 31.94 -1.80
N LEU A 209 -11.24 31.56 -0.56
CA LEU A 209 -9.90 31.69 0.01
C LEU A 209 -8.97 30.59 -0.50
N PHE A 210 -7.76 30.99 -0.90
CA PHE A 210 -6.65 30.09 -1.23
C PHE A 210 -5.39 30.53 -0.48
N VAL A 211 -4.55 29.56 -0.13
CA VAL A 211 -3.26 29.77 0.53
C VAL A 211 -2.11 29.35 -0.38
N ARG A 212 -0.95 29.98 -0.19
CA ARG A 212 0.27 29.65 -0.94
C ARG A 212 0.92 28.39 -0.40
N ILE A 213 1.31 27.50 -1.31
CA ILE A 213 2.16 26.34 -1.02
C ILE A 213 3.29 26.29 -2.06
N GLY A 214 4.48 26.73 -1.66
CA GLY A 214 5.54 27.05 -2.61
C GLY A 214 5.11 28.11 -3.62
N ASN A 215 5.20 27.79 -4.92
CA ASN A 215 4.82 28.71 -6.01
C ASN A 215 3.39 28.48 -6.53
N SER A 216 2.59 27.67 -5.81
CA SER A 216 1.25 27.28 -6.21
C SER A 216 0.23 27.67 -5.15
N TRP A 217 -1.05 27.61 -5.52
CA TRP A 217 -2.18 27.90 -4.63
C TRP A 217 -2.87 26.60 -4.23
N MET A 218 -3.52 26.58 -3.06
CA MET A 218 -4.34 25.45 -2.59
C MET A 218 -5.43 25.97 -1.67
N LEU A 219 -6.49 25.18 -1.45
CA LEU A 219 -7.38 25.44 -0.33
C LEU A 219 -6.61 25.37 1.00
N PRO A 220 -6.98 26.18 2.01
CA PRO A 220 -6.50 26.02 3.37
C PRO A 220 -6.64 24.59 3.85
N ALA A 221 -5.60 24.04 4.47
CA ALA A 221 -5.63 22.67 4.96
C ALA A 221 -4.81 22.52 6.25
N ALA A 222 -5.43 21.92 7.26
CA ALA A 222 -4.82 21.61 8.54
C ALA A 222 -4.51 20.12 8.63
N VAL A 223 -3.37 19.78 9.23
CA VAL A 223 -3.05 18.40 9.62
C VAL A 223 -3.40 18.25 11.10
N PRO A 224 -4.52 17.60 11.44
CA PRO A 224 -4.91 17.44 12.84
C PRO A 224 -3.98 16.47 13.54
N GLU A 225 -3.75 16.72 14.83
CA GLU A 225 -3.16 15.72 15.71
C GLU A 225 -4.07 14.48 15.82
N ARG A 226 -3.48 13.35 16.19
CA ARG A 226 -4.21 12.08 16.23
C ARG A 226 -5.29 12.15 17.32
N GLY A 227 -6.54 11.87 16.94
CA GLY A 227 -7.69 11.90 17.85
C GLY A 227 -8.37 13.27 17.98
N THR A 228 -7.86 14.31 17.30
CA THR A 228 -8.50 15.63 17.29
C THR A 228 -9.65 15.70 16.29
N ASP A 229 -10.70 16.43 16.66
CA ASP A 229 -11.79 16.80 15.75
C ASP A 229 -11.26 17.67 14.59
N TYR A 230 -11.61 17.29 13.37
CA TYR A 230 -11.14 17.96 12.15
C TYR A 230 -11.69 19.39 12.00
N LYS A 231 -12.92 19.65 12.47
CA LYS A 231 -13.48 21.01 12.51
C LYS A 231 -12.69 21.87 13.48
N LYS A 232 -12.36 21.34 14.67
CA LYS A 232 -11.54 22.08 15.65
C LYS A 232 -10.16 22.43 15.08
N ALA A 233 -9.49 21.47 14.45
CA ALA A 233 -8.18 21.69 13.82
C ALA A 233 -8.24 22.73 12.69
N LEU A 234 -9.27 22.67 11.83
CA LEU A 234 -9.49 23.68 10.80
C LEU A 234 -9.76 25.07 11.40
N SER A 235 -10.58 25.16 12.45
CA SER A 235 -10.92 26.43 13.10
C SER A 235 -9.67 27.12 13.64
N VAL A 236 -8.83 26.38 14.36
CA VAL A 236 -7.54 26.87 14.89
C VAL A 236 -6.61 27.31 13.76
N HIS A 237 -6.51 26.51 12.69
CA HIS A 237 -5.66 26.84 11.55
C HIS A 237 -6.14 28.08 10.78
N LEU A 238 -7.44 28.20 10.51
CA LEU A 238 -8.00 29.38 9.85
C LEU A 238 -7.83 30.64 10.72
N ALA A 239 -8.06 30.53 12.03
CA ALA A 239 -7.84 31.62 12.97
C ALA A 239 -6.37 32.08 13.00
N SER A 240 -5.40 31.17 12.92
CA SER A 240 -3.98 31.54 12.89
C SER A 240 -3.55 32.27 11.61
N MET A 241 -4.36 32.19 10.55
CA MET A 241 -4.22 32.98 9.32
C MET A 241 -5.01 34.29 9.35
N GLY A 242 -5.65 34.61 10.48
CA GLY A 242 -6.52 35.78 10.62
C GLY A 242 -7.87 35.63 9.92
N VAL A 243 -8.35 34.40 9.74
CA VAL A 243 -9.65 34.09 9.11
C VAL A 243 -10.57 33.45 10.15
N GLN A 244 -11.53 34.22 10.65
CA GLN A 244 -12.60 33.67 11.48
C GLN A 244 -13.68 33.08 10.58
N ALA A 245 -13.72 31.75 10.50
CA ALA A 245 -14.66 31.02 9.65
C ALA A 245 -15.61 30.15 10.46
N GLU A 246 -16.86 30.10 10.03
CA GLU A 246 -17.82 29.08 10.43
C GLU A 246 -17.57 27.81 9.61
N ILE A 247 -17.50 26.65 10.28
CA ILE A 247 -17.20 25.36 9.65
C ILE A 247 -18.46 24.52 9.55
N GLY A 248 -18.92 24.34 8.32
CA GLY A 248 -20.11 23.58 7.96
C GLY A 248 -19.87 22.07 7.88
N GLU A 249 -20.51 21.45 6.90
CA GLU A 249 -20.53 20.01 6.70
C GLU A 249 -19.35 19.49 5.88
N ILE A 250 -19.20 18.16 5.84
CA ILE A 250 -18.23 17.49 4.99
C ILE A 250 -18.79 17.45 3.57
N LEU A 251 -18.09 18.10 2.64
CA LEU A 251 -18.42 18.08 1.21
C LEU A 251 -17.92 16.79 0.54
N GLY A 252 -16.88 16.15 1.08
CA GLY A 252 -16.37 14.89 0.57
C GLY A 252 -15.01 14.49 1.12
N ILE A 253 -14.51 13.34 0.64
CA ILE A 253 -13.16 12.84 0.95
C ILE A 253 -12.41 12.64 -0.36
N GLU A 254 -11.31 13.39 -0.52
CA GLU A 254 -10.42 13.27 -1.67
C GLU A 254 -9.20 12.44 -1.29
N ARG A 255 -8.87 11.45 -2.11
CA ARG A 255 -7.68 10.62 -1.95
C ARG A 255 -6.77 10.85 -3.13
N VAL A 256 -5.53 11.29 -2.90
CA VAL A 256 -4.57 11.57 -3.96
C VAL A 256 -3.23 10.88 -3.73
N MET A 257 -2.58 10.53 -4.83
CA MET A 257 -1.18 10.14 -4.87
C MET A 257 -0.37 11.36 -5.30
N LEU A 258 0.45 11.90 -4.40
CA LEU A 258 1.38 12.98 -4.71
C LEU A 258 2.69 12.38 -5.20
N LYS A 259 3.17 12.82 -6.37
CA LYS A 259 4.43 12.35 -6.96
C LYS A 259 5.34 13.51 -7.32
N SER A 260 6.64 13.31 -7.12
CA SER A 260 7.71 14.16 -7.65
C SER A 260 8.82 13.29 -8.22
N ALA A 261 9.57 13.80 -9.20
CA ALA A 261 10.58 13.03 -9.92
C ALA A 261 11.66 12.47 -8.97
N GLY A 262 11.96 11.17 -9.09
CA GLY A 262 12.99 10.50 -8.29
C GLY A 262 12.68 10.38 -6.79
N LYS A 263 11.44 10.62 -6.35
CA LYS A 263 11.03 10.50 -4.94
C LYS A 263 9.94 9.44 -4.76
N GLN A 264 9.97 8.74 -3.63
CA GLN A 264 8.90 7.84 -3.22
C GLN A 264 7.58 8.63 -3.13
N ALA A 265 6.50 8.07 -3.67
CA ALA A 265 5.20 8.73 -3.70
C ALA A 265 4.60 8.88 -2.29
N LEU A 266 3.94 10.01 -2.03
CA LEU A 266 3.23 10.29 -0.78
C LEU A 266 1.72 10.10 -0.99
N ARG A 267 1.05 9.35 -0.13
CA ARG A 267 -0.42 9.26 -0.11
C ARG A 267 -0.97 10.44 0.68
N ALA A 268 -2.01 11.09 0.18
CA ALA A 268 -2.71 12.13 0.94
C ALA A 268 -4.23 11.94 0.89
N ASN A 269 -4.86 12.08 2.05
CA ASN A 269 -6.30 12.04 2.22
C ASN A 269 -6.76 13.38 2.78
N PHE A 270 -7.69 14.02 2.09
CA PHE A 270 -8.30 15.28 2.50
C PHE A 270 -9.77 15.04 2.81
N VAL A 271 -10.20 15.37 4.03
CA VAL A 271 -11.62 15.56 4.34
C VAL A 271 -11.94 17.02 4.07
N VAL A 272 -12.84 17.29 3.14
CA VAL A 272 -13.13 18.65 2.66
C VAL A 272 -14.38 19.17 3.36
N PHE A 273 -14.29 20.33 4.00
CA PHE A 273 -15.39 20.98 4.69
C PHE A 273 -15.86 22.22 3.94
N SER A 274 -17.17 22.50 3.98
CA SER A 274 -17.68 23.83 3.66
C SER A 274 -17.36 24.80 4.79
N CYS A 275 -16.92 26.00 4.45
CA CYS A 275 -16.67 27.04 5.43
C CYS A 275 -17.13 28.40 4.89
N THR A 276 -17.54 29.28 5.79
CA THR A 276 -17.96 30.65 5.48
C THR A 276 -17.17 31.63 6.34
N ALA A 277 -16.63 32.67 5.73
CA ALA A 277 -15.92 33.73 6.44
C ALA A 277 -16.06 35.04 5.67
N ARG A 278 -15.98 36.17 6.38
CA ARG A 278 -15.94 37.49 5.73
C ARG A 278 -14.60 37.72 5.07
N ALA A 279 -14.59 38.02 3.78
CA ALA A 279 -13.36 38.43 3.09
C ALA A 279 -12.80 39.73 3.70
N LYS A 280 -11.48 39.88 3.73
CA LYS A 280 -10.86 41.16 4.12
C LYS A 280 -11.29 42.25 3.12
N GLU A 281 -11.62 43.43 3.63
CA GLU A 281 -11.95 44.60 2.83
C GLU A 281 -10.67 45.44 2.67
N GLY A 282 -10.05 45.41 1.50
CA GLY A 282 -8.86 46.19 1.15
C GLY A 282 -8.80 46.53 -0.34
N GLU A 283 -8.04 47.57 -0.69
CA GLU A 283 -7.73 47.96 -2.09
C GLU A 283 -6.65 47.05 -2.73
N GLU A 284 -6.15 46.05 -1.99
CA GLU A 284 -5.08 45.15 -2.41
C GLU A 284 -5.53 44.14 -3.48
N LYS A 285 -4.57 43.61 -4.24
CA LYS A 285 -4.86 42.66 -5.32
C LYS A 285 -5.34 41.32 -4.74
N GLU A 286 -6.23 40.61 -5.46
CA GLU A 286 -6.72 39.27 -5.06
C GLU A 286 -5.58 38.29 -4.69
N GLU A 287 -4.40 38.44 -5.29
CA GLU A 287 -3.22 37.63 -5.03
C GLU A 287 -2.50 37.91 -3.70
N GLU A 288 -2.69 39.08 -3.12
CA GLU A 288 -2.10 39.47 -1.83
C GLU A 288 -2.99 39.02 -0.67
N GLU A 289 -4.32 39.14 -0.84
CA GLU A 289 -5.30 38.73 0.17
C GLU A 289 -5.65 37.22 0.12
N GLY A 290 -5.33 36.54 -0.98
CA GLY A 290 -5.65 35.12 -1.19
C GLY A 290 -7.13 34.85 -1.51
N TRP A 291 -7.95 35.88 -1.67
CA TRP A 291 -9.38 35.78 -1.95
C TRP A 291 -9.66 35.99 -3.44
N PHE A 292 -10.11 34.94 -4.11
CA PHE A 292 -10.30 34.95 -5.56
C PHE A 292 -11.76 34.74 -5.96
N LEU A 293 -12.23 35.48 -6.97
CA LEU A 293 -13.53 35.22 -7.61
C LEU A 293 -13.54 33.95 -8.47
N ARG A 294 -12.38 33.58 -9.02
CA ARG A 294 -12.19 32.35 -9.81
C ARG A 294 -10.92 31.65 -9.33
N PRO A 295 -10.87 30.31 -9.35
CA PRO A 295 -9.68 29.59 -8.94
C PRO A 295 -8.41 30.07 -9.65
N PRO A 296 -7.29 30.29 -8.94
CA PRO A 296 -6.05 30.76 -9.55
C PRO A 296 -5.48 29.75 -10.56
N ARG A 297 -4.72 30.23 -11.57
CA ARG A 297 -4.21 29.37 -12.67
C ARG A 297 -3.32 28.22 -12.17
N ASN A 298 -2.44 28.51 -11.20
CA ASN A 298 -1.49 27.55 -10.61
C ASN A 298 -2.05 26.86 -9.35
N LEU A 299 -3.32 26.45 -9.39
CA LEU A 299 -3.98 25.73 -8.30
C LEU A 299 -3.54 24.25 -8.25
N LEU A 300 -3.01 23.84 -7.09
CA LEU A 300 -2.82 22.43 -6.74
C LEU A 300 -4.13 21.81 -6.29
N LEU A 301 -4.22 20.49 -6.46
CA LEU A 301 -5.35 19.70 -5.98
C LEU A 301 -6.70 20.27 -6.44
N LYS A 302 -6.79 20.66 -7.72
CA LYS A 302 -8.02 21.21 -8.32
C LYS A 302 -9.26 20.35 -8.05
N SER A 303 -9.07 19.04 -7.84
CA SER A 303 -10.15 18.12 -7.49
C SER A 303 -10.84 18.42 -6.17
N LEU A 304 -10.19 19.09 -5.21
CA LEU A 304 -10.84 19.52 -3.97
C LEU A 304 -11.95 20.55 -4.21
N LEU A 305 -11.92 21.27 -5.34
CA LEU A 305 -12.99 22.19 -5.72
C LEU A 305 -14.16 21.48 -6.41
N LEU A 306 -14.05 20.21 -6.80
CA LEU A 306 -15.17 19.51 -7.46
C LEU A 306 -16.35 19.29 -6.49
N PHE A 307 -16.09 19.29 -5.18
CA PHE A 307 -17.12 19.22 -4.15
C PHE A 307 -17.86 20.54 -3.95
N GLN A 308 -17.58 21.57 -4.75
CA GLN A 308 -18.28 22.85 -4.73
C GLN A 308 -19.59 22.86 -5.54
N GLN A 309 -19.87 21.80 -6.31
CA GLN A 309 -20.91 21.76 -7.35
C GLN A 309 -22.26 21.14 -6.92
N THR A 310 -22.48 20.90 -5.63
CA THR A 310 -23.82 20.61 -5.09
C THR A 310 -24.38 21.83 -4.40
#